data_AF-A0A2L0EXR5-F1
#
_entry.id   AF-A0A2L0EXR5-F1
#
_cell.length_a   1.000
_cell.length_b   1.000
_cell.length_c   1.000
_cell.angle_alpha   90.00
_cell.angle_beta   90.00
_cell.angle_gamma   90.00
#
_symmetry.space_group_name_H-M   'P 1'
#
loop_
_entity.id
_entity.type
_entity.pdbx_description
1 polymer ?
#
loop_
_entity_poly.entity_id
_entity_poly.type
_entity_poly.pdbx_seq_one_letter_code
_entity_poly.pdbx_strand_id
1 'polypeptide(L)'
;MSGSGNHVGESGLSRPKAAAPMAALGLLAATGIVCGAVALRNPATVTALERNASVAPGPATAASSPSSGPRGDKGAASAPAPAAAASAPAGAPAGTEPEPPPKAEPARAQPAEIERAQATGSAALGTLAERYPDDPVVLRELALAQAREKASTAALLTAKRLFEIAPEETGNDELRQFILRAANGAPDIAVTALDLMAKHMGSRGPDLLYEVVTAPRFGDYPRDSASKLLIESSVRQLASPALIIADDLRRVTGCPTKPLIARAREEGDLRALHYIKQLLAPYRCGTFRTRNCIRCGGMHKDLRAAASAIEKRKNDKAAAAPAASSAAP
;
A
#
# COMPACT_ATOMS: atom_id res chain seq x y z
N MET A 1 -22.15 39.47 -4.64
CA MET A 1 -21.31 40.62 -5.03
C MET A 1 -19.87 40.32 -4.64
N SER A 2 -18.96 40.58 -5.57
CA SER A 2 -17.50 40.67 -5.44
C SER A 2 -16.70 39.43 -5.07
N GLY A 3 -16.26 38.71 -6.13
CA GLY A 3 -15.08 37.87 -6.09
C GLY A 3 -13.79 38.68 -6.06
N SER A 4 -12.76 38.15 -5.43
CA SER A 4 -11.38 38.66 -5.51
C SER A 4 -10.50 37.55 -6.08
N GLY A 5 -10.06 37.77 -7.31
CA GLY A 5 -9.06 36.94 -7.98
C GLY A 5 -7.67 37.26 -7.44
N ASN A 6 -6.87 36.21 -7.20
CA ASN A 6 -5.46 36.36 -6.88
C ASN A 6 -4.63 36.24 -8.15
N HIS A 7 -3.91 37.32 -8.47
CA HIS A 7 -2.84 37.40 -9.45
C HIS A 7 -1.72 36.41 -9.14
N VAL A 8 -1.42 35.53 -10.08
CA VAL A 8 -0.17 34.75 -10.11
C VAL A 8 0.86 35.58 -10.89
N GLY A 9 1.95 35.96 -10.20
CA GLY A 9 3.08 36.66 -10.79
C GLY A 9 3.98 35.70 -11.55
N GLU A 10 3.99 35.84 -12.87
CA GLU A 10 4.87 35.15 -13.81
C GLU A 10 6.29 35.75 -13.70
N SER A 11 7.24 34.95 -13.22
CA SER A 11 8.66 35.34 -13.18
C SER A 11 9.31 34.94 -14.50
N GLY A 12 9.71 35.95 -15.28
CA GLY A 12 10.30 35.79 -16.60
C GLY A 12 11.61 35.00 -16.58
N LEU A 13 11.61 33.87 -17.30
CA LEU A 13 12.82 33.29 -17.85
C LEU A 13 12.97 33.75 -19.30
N SER A 14 14.00 34.56 -19.54
CA SER A 14 14.50 34.95 -20.85
C SER A 14 14.83 33.72 -21.70
N ARG A 15 13.99 33.41 -22.69
CA ARG A 15 14.26 32.42 -23.74
C ARG A 15 14.96 33.09 -24.94
N PRO A 16 16.04 32.52 -25.48
CA PRO A 16 16.61 32.99 -26.74
C PRO A 16 15.64 32.75 -27.91
N LYS A 17 15.35 33.81 -28.65
CA LYS A 17 14.60 33.81 -29.92
C LYS A 17 15.52 33.31 -31.04
N ALA A 18 15.50 32.01 -31.35
CA ALA A 18 15.84 31.48 -32.68
C ALA A 18 15.65 29.96 -32.73
N ALA A 19 14.44 29.48 -33.07
CA ALA A 19 14.20 28.16 -33.66
C ALA A 19 12.70 27.97 -33.95
N ALA A 20 12.20 28.63 -34.99
CA ALA A 20 10.87 28.36 -35.55
C ALA A 20 11.04 28.39 -37.08
N PRO A 21 11.29 27.22 -37.71
CA PRO A 21 10.23 26.58 -38.47
C PRO A 21 10.42 25.05 -38.63
N MET A 22 10.16 24.24 -37.60
CA MET A 22 10.13 22.76 -37.75
C MET A 22 8.94 22.10 -37.02
N ALA A 23 8.06 22.88 -36.38
CA ALA A 23 6.93 22.35 -35.61
C ALA A 23 5.61 22.22 -36.41
N ALA A 24 5.54 22.74 -37.64
CA ALA A 24 4.29 22.76 -38.41
C ALA A 24 4.00 21.46 -39.18
N LEU A 25 5.00 20.60 -39.43
CA LEU A 25 4.81 19.34 -40.16
C LEU A 25 4.38 18.16 -39.27
N GLY A 26 4.61 18.21 -37.95
CA GLY A 26 4.22 17.14 -37.03
C GLY A 26 2.73 17.08 -36.70
N LEU A 27 2.02 18.21 -36.75
CA LEU A 27 0.62 18.29 -36.35
C LEU A 27 -0.35 17.73 -37.42
N LEU A 28 0.06 17.69 -38.69
CA LEU A 28 -0.76 17.13 -39.78
C LEU A 28 -0.69 15.60 -39.85
N ALA A 29 0.40 14.98 -39.37
CA ALA A 29 0.53 13.53 -39.34
C ALA A 29 -0.33 12.88 -38.22
N ALA A 30 -0.51 13.57 -37.09
CA ALA A 30 -1.27 13.04 -35.96
C ALA A 30 -2.80 13.04 -36.19
N THR A 31 -3.34 14.03 -36.91
CA THR A 31 -4.79 14.08 -37.25
C THR A 31 -5.19 13.05 -38.30
N GLY A 32 -4.30 12.71 -39.24
CA GLY A 32 -4.58 11.67 -40.24
C GLY A 32 -4.78 10.27 -39.64
N ILE A 33 -4.01 9.92 -38.61
CA ILE A 33 -4.07 8.60 -37.96
C ILE A 33 -5.37 8.43 -37.17
N VAL A 34 -5.87 9.49 -36.52
CA VAL A 34 -7.12 9.43 -35.76
C VAL A 34 -8.34 9.35 -36.69
N CYS A 35 -8.35 10.07 -37.82
CA CYS A 35 -9.45 9.98 -38.78
C CYS A 35 -9.47 8.63 -39.54
N GLY A 36 -8.31 8.05 -39.85
CA GLY A 36 -8.23 6.72 -40.48
C GLY A 36 -8.75 5.58 -39.59
N ALA A 37 -8.51 5.65 -38.28
CA ALA A 37 -8.99 4.65 -37.31
C ALA A 37 -10.52 4.66 -37.11
N VAL A 38 -11.18 5.79 -37.39
CA VAL A 38 -12.66 5.89 -37.31
C VAL A 38 -13.33 5.34 -38.56
N ALA A 39 -12.72 5.48 -39.74
CA ALA A 39 -13.27 4.98 -41.00
C ALA A 39 -13.21 3.44 -41.16
N LEU A 40 -12.31 2.76 -40.45
CA LEU A 40 -12.18 1.29 -40.47
C LEU A 40 -13.04 0.57 -39.42
N ARG A 41 -13.85 1.29 -38.64
CA ARG A 41 -14.79 0.64 -37.70
C ARG A 41 -15.97 0.05 -38.45
N ASN A 42 -16.08 -1.28 -38.42
CA ASN A 42 -17.18 -2.02 -38.99
C ASN A 42 -18.51 -1.65 -38.27
N PRO A 43 -19.49 -1.05 -38.95
CA PRO A 43 -20.73 -0.57 -38.32
C PRO A 43 -21.57 -1.69 -37.67
N ALA A 44 -21.35 -2.94 -38.05
CA ALA A 44 -22.00 -4.10 -37.44
C ALA A 44 -21.56 -4.35 -35.98
N THR A 45 -20.36 -3.92 -35.60
CA THR A 45 -19.86 -4.10 -34.22
C THR A 45 -20.44 -3.08 -33.24
N VAL A 46 -20.72 -1.87 -33.71
CA VAL A 46 -21.30 -0.79 -32.88
C VAL A 46 -22.77 -1.10 -32.56
N THR A 47 -23.53 -1.63 -33.52
CA THR A 47 -24.92 -2.06 -33.31
C THR A 47 -25.07 -3.28 -32.39
N ALA A 48 -24.04 -4.13 -32.29
CA ALA A 48 -24.02 -5.23 -31.33
C ALA A 48 -23.78 -4.76 -29.87
N LEU A 49 -23.01 -3.69 -29.69
CA LEU A 49 -22.73 -3.10 -28.37
C LEU A 49 -23.90 -2.28 -27.84
N GLU A 50 -24.63 -1.55 -28.70
CA GLU A 50 -25.81 -0.79 -28.26
C GLU A 50 -27.00 -1.67 -27.88
N ARG A 51 -27.15 -2.88 -28.47
CA ARG A 51 -28.21 -3.83 -28.08
C ARG A 51 -28.02 -4.43 -26.69
N ASN A 52 -26.80 -4.54 -26.19
CA ASN A 52 -26.52 -5.12 -24.86
C ASN A 52 -26.60 -4.08 -23.72
N ALA A 53 -26.73 -2.79 -24.04
CA ALA A 53 -26.84 -1.73 -23.03
C ALA A 53 -28.28 -1.45 -22.57
N SER A 54 -29.29 -2.07 -23.20
CA SER A 54 -30.70 -1.88 -22.86
C SER A 54 -31.17 -2.91 -21.83
N VAL A 55 -30.57 -2.91 -20.64
CA VAL A 55 -31.08 -3.64 -19.46
C VAL A 55 -32.11 -2.75 -18.77
N ALA A 56 -33.32 -3.27 -18.63
CA ALA A 56 -34.49 -2.59 -18.09
C ALA A 56 -34.32 -2.11 -16.63
N PRO A 57 -34.93 -0.98 -16.24
CA PRO A 57 -35.01 -0.56 -14.85
C PRO A 57 -35.98 -1.48 -14.08
N GLY A 58 -35.45 -2.25 -13.13
CA GLY A 58 -36.24 -3.07 -12.21
C GLY A 58 -37.01 -2.21 -11.20
N PRO A 59 -38.22 -2.63 -10.77
CA PRO A 59 -39.12 -1.81 -9.97
C PRO A 59 -38.65 -1.65 -8.52
N ALA A 60 -38.82 -0.42 -8.03
CA ALA A 60 -38.64 -0.01 -6.65
C ALA A 60 -39.48 -0.89 -5.70
N THR A 61 -38.82 -1.57 -4.76
CA THR A 61 -39.45 -2.14 -3.59
C THR A 61 -39.30 -1.17 -2.43
N ALA A 62 -40.46 -0.71 -1.97
CA ALA A 62 -40.65 0.18 -0.86
C ALA A 62 -40.42 -0.53 0.49
N ALA A 63 -40.00 0.28 1.47
CA ALA A 63 -40.38 0.25 2.88
C ALA A 63 -40.19 -1.04 3.69
N SER A 64 -39.33 -0.96 4.72
CA SER A 64 -39.66 -1.36 6.11
C SER A 64 -38.53 -0.97 7.08
N SER A 65 -38.76 0.12 7.83
CA SER A 65 -38.43 0.23 9.26
C SER A 65 -39.76 0.00 10.02
N PRO A 66 -39.83 -0.46 11.29
CA PRO A 66 -38.94 -0.11 12.40
C PRO A 66 -38.67 -1.26 13.42
N SER A 67 -37.80 -1.05 14.42
CA SER A 67 -38.07 -1.50 15.79
C SER A 67 -37.05 -0.94 16.78
N SER A 68 -37.55 -0.06 17.64
CA SER A 68 -36.94 0.44 18.85
C SER A 68 -37.17 -0.57 19.98
N GLY A 69 -36.13 -0.89 20.75
CA GLY A 69 -36.23 -1.72 21.97
C GLY A 69 -35.31 -1.18 23.08
N PRO A 70 -35.81 -0.94 24.31
CA PRO A 70 -35.08 -0.22 25.37
C PRO A 70 -34.53 -1.11 26.51
N ARG A 71 -33.61 -0.50 27.29
CA ARG A 71 -33.38 -0.63 28.76
C ARG A 71 -32.81 -1.92 29.39
N GLY A 72 -31.95 -1.66 30.41
CA GLY A 72 -31.53 -2.55 31.52
C GLY A 72 -30.12 -3.11 31.29
N ASP A 73 -29.14 -3.07 32.19
CA ASP A 73 -29.03 -2.82 33.64
C ASP A 73 -27.56 -2.42 33.91
N LYS A 74 -27.24 -1.38 34.70
CA LYS A 74 -27.03 -1.40 36.17
C LYS A 74 -26.30 -2.64 36.71
N GLY A 75 -25.11 -2.41 37.29
CA GLY A 75 -24.74 -3.14 38.52
C GLY A 75 -23.26 -3.55 38.66
N ALA A 76 -22.68 -3.08 39.76
CA ALA A 76 -21.56 -3.66 40.53
C ALA A 76 -20.16 -3.67 39.84
N ALA A 77 -19.15 -2.89 40.25
CA ALA A 77 -18.59 -2.71 41.59
C ALA A 77 -18.28 -4.05 42.31
N SER A 78 -17.04 -4.52 42.21
CA SER A 78 -16.38 -5.26 43.30
C SER A 78 -14.86 -5.25 43.15
N ALA A 79 -14.25 -5.23 44.33
CA ALA A 79 -12.91 -4.83 44.71
C ALA A 79 -11.85 -5.93 44.50
N PRO A 80 -10.55 -5.61 44.71
CA PRO A 80 -9.43 -6.54 44.57
C PRO A 80 -9.14 -7.30 45.88
N ALA A 81 -8.71 -8.56 45.78
CA ALA A 81 -8.10 -9.33 46.87
C ALA A 81 -7.31 -10.55 46.29
N PRO A 82 -6.52 -11.30 47.06
CA PRO A 82 -5.07 -11.14 47.16
C PRO A 82 -4.28 -12.39 46.71
N ALA A 83 -2.96 -12.25 46.78
CA ALA A 83 -1.97 -13.30 46.60
C ALA A 83 -2.32 -14.62 47.31
N ALA A 84 -2.21 -15.72 46.57
CA ALA A 84 -2.14 -17.07 47.12
C ALA A 84 -0.98 -17.81 46.45
N ALA A 85 0.09 -18.00 47.22
CA ALA A 85 1.10 -19.00 46.99
C ALA A 85 0.47 -20.39 47.22
N ALA A 86 0.62 -21.30 46.26
CA ALA A 86 0.32 -22.72 46.46
C ALA A 86 1.20 -23.58 45.56
N SER A 87 2.24 -24.13 46.20
CA SER A 87 2.68 -25.52 46.16
C SER A 87 2.54 -26.31 44.85
N ALA A 88 3.71 -26.61 44.28
CA ALA A 88 3.91 -27.68 43.33
C ALA A 88 3.66 -29.07 43.97
N PRO A 89 2.92 -29.97 43.31
CA PRO A 89 3.04 -31.40 43.52
C PRO A 89 4.00 -32.01 42.49
N ALA A 90 4.95 -32.76 43.03
CA ALA A 90 5.88 -33.60 42.31
C ALA A 90 5.18 -34.84 41.71
N GLY A 91 5.68 -35.26 40.56
CA GLY A 91 5.79 -36.67 40.18
C GLY A 91 4.54 -37.35 39.62
N ALA A 92 4.36 -37.25 38.29
CA ALA A 92 3.66 -38.27 37.52
C ALA A 92 4.63 -38.81 36.44
N PRO A 93 4.82 -40.13 36.33
CA PRO A 93 5.72 -40.73 35.34
C PRO A 93 5.15 -40.52 33.93
N ALA A 94 6.03 -40.02 33.06
CA ALA A 94 5.79 -39.78 31.65
C ALA A 94 5.28 -41.05 30.95
N GLY A 95 3.97 -41.11 30.72
CA GLY A 95 3.40 -41.97 29.71
C GLY A 95 3.86 -41.45 28.36
N THR A 96 4.50 -42.33 27.59
CA THR A 96 4.90 -42.11 26.20
C THR A 96 3.64 -41.82 25.38
N GLU A 97 3.29 -40.54 25.27
CA GLU A 97 2.20 -40.07 24.41
C GLU A 97 2.57 -40.44 22.96
N PRO A 98 1.74 -41.22 22.25
CA PRO A 98 2.03 -41.66 20.90
C PRO A 98 2.29 -40.45 20.00
N GLU A 99 3.50 -40.37 19.46
CA GLU A 99 3.93 -39.30 18.57
C GLU A 99 2.91 -39.20 17.41
N PRO A 100 2.23 -38.04 17.23
CA PRO A 100 1.21 -37.89 16.21
C PRO A 100 1.83 -38.20 14.84
N PRO A 101 1.13 -38.97 13.97
CA PRO A 101 1.68 -39.39 12.69
C PRO A 101 2.16 -38.16 11.90
N PRO A 102 3.35 -38.20 11.28
CA PRO A 102 3.91 -37.07 10.55
C PRO A 102 2.91 -36.62 9.50
N LYS A 103 2.46 -35.35 9.58
CA LYS A 103 1.60 -34.75 8.55
C LYS A 103 2.33 -34.91 7.23
N ALA A 104 1.72 -35.67 6.31
CA ALA A 104 2.25 -35.85 4.96
C ALA A 104 2.53 -34.46 4.36
N GLU A 105 3.78 -34.22 3.96
CA GLU A 105 4.14 -32.96 3.32
C GLU A 105 3.25 -32.75 2.09
N PRO A 106 2.69 -31.54 1.90
CA PRO A 106 1.84 -31.26 0.76
C PRO A 106 2.60 -31.58 -0.54
N ALA A 107 1.91 -32.20 -1.49
CA ALA A 107 2.50 -32.54 -2.78
C ALA A 107 3.01 -31.27 -3.47
N ARG A 108 4.32 -31.21 -3.72
CA ARG A 108 4.99 -30.09 -4.40
C ARG A 108 5.34 -30.47 -5.83
N ALA A 109 5.27 -29.50 -6.73
CA ALA A 109 5.71 -29.66 -8.10
C ALA A 109 7.23 -29.81 -8.16
N GLN A 110 7.73 -30.65 -9.06
CA GLN A 110 9.17 -30.78 -9.26
C GLN A 110 9.74 -29.52 -9.92
N PRO A 111 10.95 -29.05 -9.57
CA PRO A 111 11.54 -27.85 -10.17
C PRO A 111 11.58 -27.87 -11.71
N ALA A 112 11.89 -29.04 -12.29
CA ALA A 112 11.91 -29.24 -13.73
C ALA A 112 10.52 -29.20 -14.39
N GLU A 113 9.42 -29.44 -13.66
CA GLU A 113 8.06 -29.24 -14.14
C GLU A 113 7.70 -27.76 -14.20
N ILE A 114 8.07 -27.01 -13.16
CA ILE A 114 7.86 -25.55 -13.06
C ILE A 114 8.62 -24.85 -14.19
N GLU A 115 9.89 -25.16 -14.40
CA GLU A 115 10.73 -24.56 -15.46
C GLU A 115 10.15 -24.82 -16.86
N ARG A 116 9.70 -26.05 -17.13
CA ARG A 116 9.04 -26.39 -18.41
C ARG A 116 7.72 -25.62 -18.59
N ALA A 117 6.92 -25.49 -17.54
CA ALA A 117 5.68 -24.73 -17.58
C ALA A 117 5.94 -23.23 -17.80
N GLN A 118 6.93 -22.65 -17.11
CA GLN A 118 7.37 -21.27 -17.31
C GLN A 118 7.79 -21.00 -18.76
N ALA A 119 8.58 -21.90 -19.36
CA ALA A 119 9.02 -21.78 -20.74
C ALA A 119 7.85 -21.83 -21.74
N THR A 120 6.75 -22.49 -21.38
CA THR A 120 5.54 -22.61 -22.21
C THR A 120 4.59 -21.42 -22.03
N GLY A 121 4.55 -20.79 -20.85
CA GLY A 121 3.77 -19.58 -20.56
C GLY A 121 2.70 -19.75 -19.46
N SER A 122 1.88 -18.72 -19.25
CA SER A 122 0.91 -18.69 -18.14
C SER A 122 -0.13 -19.81 -18.20
N ALA A 123 -0.54 -20.25 -19.39
CA ALA A 123 -1.51 -21.32 -19.57
C ALA A 123 -1.01 -22.67 -19.02
N ALA A 124 0.27 -23.02 -19.28
CA ALA A 124 0.87 -24.24 -18.77
C ALA A 124 1.07 -24.18 -17.24
N LEU A 125 1.45 -23.01 -16.71
CA LEU A 125 1.50 -22.76 -15.27
C LEU A 125 0.12 -22.86 -14.62
N GLY A 126 -0.94 -22.45 -15.31
CA GLY A 126 -2.32 -22.62 -14.88
C GLY A 126 -2.70 -24.09 -14.71
N THR A 127 -2.40 -24.93 -15.70
CA THR A 127 -2.60 -26.39 -15.59
C THR A 127 -1.77 -27.01 -14.47
N LEU A 128 -0.56 -26.49 -14.22
CA LEU A 128 0.28 -26.94 -13.10
C LEU A 128 -0.33 -26.53 -11.76
N ALA A 129 -0.86 -25.31 -11.63
CA ALA A 129 -1.52 -24.82 -10.43
C ALA A 129 -2.84 -25.57 -10.11
N GLU A 130 -3.52 -26.11 -11.12
CA GLU A 130 -4.67 -27.00 -10.90
C GLU A 130 -4.26 -28.33 -10.28
N ARG A 131 -3.07 -28.86 -10.64
CA ARG A 131 -2.53 -30.10 -10.08
C ARG A 131 -1.91 -29.90 -8.69
N TYR A 132 -1.29 -28.73 -8.48
CA TYR A 132 -0.62 -28.35 -7.24
C TYR A 132 -1.23 -27.05 -6.67
N PRO A 133 -2.48 -27.10 -6.21
CA PRO A 133 -3.23 -25.91 -5.76
C PRO A 133 -2.61 -25.17 -4.58
N ASP A 134 -1.80 -25.87 -3.77
CA ASP A 134 -1.24 -25.38 -2.53
C ASP A 134 0.29 -25.22 -2.57
N ASP A 135 0.90 -25.34 -3.76
CA ASP A 135 2.32 -25.09 -3.95
C ASP A 135 2.58 -23.58 -4.15
N PRO A 136 3.22 -22.90 -3.18
CA PRO A 136 3.43 -21.45 -3.27
C PRO A 136 4.37 -21.08 -4.42
N VAL A 137 5.31 -21.95 -4.80
CA VAL A 137 6.23 -21.67 -5.90
C VAL A 137 5.46 -21.63 -7.21
N VAL A 138 4.59 -22.61 -7.47
CA VAL A 138 3.77 -22.64 -8.69
C VAL A 138 2.85 -21.41 -8.78
N LEU A 139 2.17 -21.06 -7.68
CA LEU A 139 1.27 -19.90 -7.64
C LEU A 139 2.03 -18.58 -7.84
N ARG A 140 3.23 -18.44 -7.28
CA ARG A 140 4.10 -17.26 -7.49
C ARG A 140 4.48 -17.11 -8.96
N GLU A 141 4.98 -18.18 -9.57
CA GLU A 141 5.40 -18.15 -10.98
C GLU A 141 4.21 -17.89 -11.92
N LEU A 142 3.03 -18.44 -11.61
CA LEU A 142 1.81 -18.15 -12.34
C LEU A 142 1.39 -16.67 -12.23
N ALA A 143 1.38 -16.10 -11.02
CA ALA A 143 1.03 -14.69 -10.82
C ALA A 143 1.98 -13.76 -11.58
N LEU A 144 3.29 -14.05 -11.56
CA LEU A 144 4.30 -13.27 -12.28
C LEU A 144 4.17 -13.42 -13.80
N ALA A 145 3.89 -14.61 -14.31
CA ALA A 145 3.63 -14.83 -15.74
C ALA A 145 2.40 -14.06 -16.22
N GLN A 146 1.28 -14.14 -15.49
CA GLN A 146 0.06 -13.38 -15.79
C GLN A 146 0.29 -11.87 -15.74
N ALA A 147 1.10 -11.38 -14.79
CA ALA A 147 1.49 -9.99 -14.71
C ALA A 147 2.27 -9.51 -15.94
N ARG A 148 3.21 -10.34 -16.46
CA ARG A 148 3.98 -10.05 -17.68
C ARG A 148 3.09 -10.01 -18.92
N GLU A 149 2.06 -10.85 -18.97
CA GLU A 149 1.03 -10.90 -20.03
C GLU A 149 -0.05 -9.81 -19.90
N LYS A 150 0.08 -8.89 -18.93
CA LYS A 150 -0.89 -7.81 -18.64
C LYS A 150 -2.27 -8.31 -18.20
N ALA A 151 -2.38 -9.56 -17.76
CA ALA A 151 -3.59 -10.12 -17.17
C ALA A 151 -3.68 -9.74 -15.67
N SER A 152 -3.68 -8.44 -15.36
CA SER A 152 -3.54 -7.92 -13.99
C SER A 152 -4.58 -8.46 -13.02
N THR A 153 -5.84 -8.60 -13.43
CA THR A 153 -6.91 -9.13 -12.57
C THR A 153 -6.63 -10.57 -12.14
N ALA A 154 -6.26 -11.43 -13.10
CA ALA A 154 -5.92 -12.83 -12.82
C ALA A 154 -4.69 -12.91 -11.91
N ALA A 155 -3.64 -12.13 -12.21
CA ALA A 155 -2.43 -12.06 -11.41
C ALA A 155 -2.70 -11.62 -9.96
N LEU A 156 -3.57 -10.64 -9.73
CA LEU A 156 -3.95 -10.20 -8.38
C LEU A 156 -4.74 -11.27 -7.61
N LEU A 157 -5.63 -12.02 -8.29
CA LEU A 157 -6.37 -13.12 -7.67
C LEU A 157 -5.44 -14.29 -7.31
N THR A 158 -4.49 -14.63 -8.18
CA THR A 158 -3.48 -15.66 -7.88
C THR A 158 -2.55 -15.20 -6.75
N ALA A 159 -2.13 -13.92 -6.74
CA ALA A 159 -1.33 -13.37 -5.64
C ALA A 159 -2.09 -13.37 -4.31
N LYS A 160 -3.40 -13.10 -4.32
CA LYS A 160 -4.25 -13.22 -3.12
C LYS A 160 -4.19 -14.62 -2.54
N ARG A 161 -4.45 -15.63 -3.38
CA ARG A 161 -4.40 -17.04 -2.97
C ARG A 161 -3.01 -17.42 -2.47
N LEU A 162 -1.96 -16.96 -3.14
CA LEU A 162 -0.57 -17.17 -2.72
C LEU A 162 -0.34 -16.65 -1.30
N PHE A 163 -0.76 -15.42 -0.97
CA PHE A 163 -0.54 -14.85 0.36
C PHE A 163 -1.37 -15.49 1.46
N GLU A 164 -2.50 -16.11 1.13
CA GLU A 164 -3.28 -16.91 2.07
C GLU A 164 -2.56 -18.21 2.47
N ILE A 165 -1.78 -18.79 1.56
CA ILE A 165 -1.07 -20.06 1.76
C ILE A 165 0.36 -19.84 2.28
N ALA A 166 1.06 -18.83 1.74
CA ALA A 166 2.44 -18.48 2.03
C ALA A 166 2.59 -16.97 2.33
N PRO A 167 2.27 -16.53 3.57
CA PRO A 167 2.38 -15.13 3.98
C PRO A 167 3.79 -14.53 3.83
N GLU A 168 4.83 -15.36 3.84
CA GLU A 168 6.22 -14.97 3.61
C GLU A 168 6.46 -14.39 2.21
N GLU A 169 5.67 -14.80 1.21
CA GLU A 169 5.77 -14.29 -0.17
C GLU A 169 5.30 -12.84 -0.30
N THR A 170 4.64 -12.28 0.73
CA THR A 170 4.34 -10.83 0.79
C THR A 170 5.61 -9.97 0.79
N GLY A 171 6.77 -10.55 1.11
CA GLY A 171 8.08 -9.91 1.05
C GLY A 171 8.77 -9.99 -0.31
N ASN A 172 8.18 -10.66 -1.30
CA ASN A 172 8.79 -10.83 -2.62
C ASN A 172 8.78 -9.50 -3.42
N ASP A 173 9.96 -9.06 -3.86
CA ASP A 173 10.12 -7.77 -4.53
C ASP A 173 9.45 -7.71 -5.91
N GLU A 174 9.40 -8.82 -6.67
CA GLU A 174 8.74 -8.85 -7.98
C GLU A 174 7.22 -8.72 -7.84
N LEU A 175 6.63 -9.46 -6.90
CA LEU A 175 5.20 -9.37 -6.59
C LEU A 175 4.84 -7.97 -6.07
N ARG A 176 5.66 -7.41 -5.17
CA ARG A 176 5.49 -6.03 -4.69
C ARG A 176 5.49 -5.02 -5.84
N GLN A 177 6.48 -5.10 -6.74
CA GLN A 177 6.56 -4.19 -7.88
C GLN A 177 5.35 -4.31 -8.81
N PHE A 178 4.88 -5.53 -9.06
CA PHE A 178 3.67 -5.78 -9.83
C PHE A 178 2.44 -5.16 -9.16
N ILE A 179 2.22 -5.40 -7.86
CA ILE A 179 1.05 -4.88 -7.12
C ILE A 179 1.05 -3.35 -7.12
N LEU A 180 2.20 -2.70 -6.92
CA LEU A 180 2.33 -1.24 -7.01
C LEU A 180 2.03 -0.72 -8.41
N ARG A 181 2.42 -1.45 -9.47
CA ARG A 181 2.08 -1.09 -10.85
C ARG A 181 0.57 -1.24 -11.09
N ALA A 182 -0.05 -2.30 -10.59
CA ALA A 182 -1.49 -2.54 -10.69
C ALA A 182 -2.30 -1.48 -9.95
N ALA A 183 -1.82 -1.04 -8.77
CA ALA A 183 -2.41 0.05 -8.01
C ALA A 183 -2.38 1.40 -8.75
N ASN A 184 -1.44 1.60 -9.67
CA ASN A 184 -1.37 2.79 -10.53
C ASN A 184 -2.05 2.59 -11.90
N GLY A 185 -2.77 1.48 -12.10
CA GLY A 185 -3.42 1.11 -13.35
C GLY A 185 -4.81 1.73 -13.52
N ALA A 186 -5.67 1.02 -14.27
CA ALA A 186 -7.07 1.39 -14.41
C ALA A 186 -7.79 1.33 -13.04
N PRO A 187 -8.83 2.16 -12.80
CA PRO A 187 -9.45 2.28 -11.48
C PRO A 187 -9.98 0.98 -10.89
N ASP A 188 -10.55 0.10 -11.71
CA ASP A 188 -11.03 -1.23 -11.34
C ASP A 188 -9.89 -2.12 -10.82
N ILE A 189 -8.77 -2.17 -11.55
CA ILE A 189 -7.57 -2.92 -11.15
C ILE A 189 -6.94 -2.31 -9.88
N ALA A 190 -6.91 -0.98 -9.81
CA ALA A 190 -6.34 -0.26 -8.69
C ALA A 190 -7.08 -0.56 -7.38
N VAL A 191 -8.42 -0.62 -7.41
CA VAL A 191 -9.23 -1.00 -6.24
C VAL A 191 -8.88 -2.40 -5.75
N THR A 192 -8.78 -3.38 -6.65
CA THR A 192 -8.40 -4.76 -6.27
C THR A 192 -6.99 -4.82 -5.68
N ALA A 193 -6.03 -4.10 -6.26
CA ALA A 193 -4.66 -4.05 -5.75
C ALA A 193 -4.58 -3.39 -4.36
N LEU A 194 -5.32 -2.30 -4.14
CA LEU A 194 -5.41 -1.61 -2.85
C LEU A 194 -6.10 -2.46 -1.78
N ASP A 195 -7.15 -3.19 -2.14
CA ASP A 195 -7.81 -4.15 -1.25
C ASP A 195 -6.87 -5.29 -0.82
N LEU A 196 -6.12 -5.83 -1.79
CA LEU A 196 -5.10 -6.85 -1.54
C LEU A 196 -4.05 -6.36 -0.53
N MET A 197 -3.53 -5.14 -0.72
CA MET A 197 -2.60 -4.51 0.22
C MET A 197 -3.22 -4.33 1.60
N ALA A 198 -4.48 -3.87 1.69
CA ALA A 198 -5.13 -3.60 2.97
C ALA A 198 -5.41 -4.86 3.80
N LYS A 199 -5.74 -6.00 3.15
CA LYS A 199 -6.32 -7.17 3.83
C LYS A 199 -5.44 -8.41 3.82
N HIS A 200 -4.65 -8.64 2.78
CA HIS A 200 -4.01 -9.94 2.54
C HIS A 200 -2.48 -9.92 2.66
N MET A 201 -1.88 -8.75 2.86
CA MET A 201 -0.41 -8.61 2.94
C MET A 201 0.12 -8.42 4.38
N GLY A 202 -0.74 -8.60 5.40
CA GLY A 202 -0.36 -8.42 6.80
C GLY A 202 0.28 -7.06 7.06
N SER A 203 1.41 -7.04 7.77
CA SER A 203 2.11 -5.79 8.13
C SER A 203 2.82 -5.11 6.95
N ARG A 204 3.11 -5.84 5.86
CA ARG A 204 3.71 -5.29 4.64
C ARG A 204 2.71 -4.47 3.83
N GLY A 205 1.44 -4.83 3.91
CA GLY A 205 0.34 -4.16 3.23
C GLY A 205 0.26 -2.65 3.50
N PRO A 206 0.13 -2.23 4.77
CA PRO A 206 0.17 -0.82 5.15
C PRO A 206 1.43 -0.07 4.70
N ASP A 207 2.60 -0.74 4.69
CA ASP A 207 3.84 -0.12 4.19
C ASP A 207 3.73 0.20 2.68
N LEU A 208 3.11 -0.68 1.88
CA LEU A 208 2.86 -0.42 0.46
C LEU A 208 1.79 0.64 0.23
N LEU A 209 0.71 0.64 1.01
CA LEU A 209 -0.28 1.71 0.96
C LEU A 209 0.37 3.07 1.24
N TYR A 210 1.26 3.13 2.22
CA TYR A 210 2.02 4.34 2.51
C TYR A 210 2.95 4.76 1.37
N GLU A 211 3.59 3.80 0.69
CA GLU A 211 4.36 4.07 -0.54
C GLU A 211 3.47 4.66 -1.64
N VAL A 212 2.28 4.10 -1.87
CA VAL A 212 1.33 4.61 -2.87
C VAL A 212 1.01 6.08 -2.61
N VAL A 213 0.76 6.45 -1.35
CA VAL A 213 0.40 7.83 -1.01
C VAL A 213 1.57 8.80 -1.12
N THR A 214 2.79 8.37 -0.77
CA THR A 214 3.95 9.25 -0.66
C THR A 214 4.77 9.36 -1.94
N ALA A 215 4.77 8.32 -2.79
CA ALA A 215 5.55 8.33 -4.01
C ALA A 215 4.89 9.21 -5.09
N PRO A 216 5.67 10.09 -5.76
CA PRO A 216 5.13 11.05 -6.73
C PRO A 216 4.67 10.41 -8.05
N ARG A 217 4.96 9.12 -8.27
CA ARG A 217 4.60 8.39 -9.50
C ARG A 217 3.12 7.98 -9.57
N PHE A 218 2.40 8.10 -8.47
CA PHE A 218 0.99 7.71 -8.39
C PHE A 218 0.07 8.88 -8.73
N GLY A 219 -1.01 8.60 -9.46
CA GLY A 219 -2.06 9.57 -9.73
C GLY A 219 -2.88 9.91 -8.48
N ASP A 220 -3.76 10.92 -8.57
CA ASP A 220 -4.54 11.39 -7.42
C ASP A 220 -5.50 10.32 -6.88
N TYR A 221 -6.19 9.59 -7.77
CA TYR A 221 -7.14 8.54 -7.40
C TYR A 221 -6.55 7.44 -6.48
N PRO A 222 -5.45 6.74 -6.84
CA PRO A 222 -4.88 5.72 -5.97
C PRO A 222 -4.30 6.32 -4.68
N ARG A 223 -3.77 7.55 -4.71
CA ARG A 223 -3.27 8.25 -3.51
C ARG A 223 -4.39 8.55 -2.52
N ASP A 224 -5.52 9.07 -3.01
CA ASP A 224 -6.67 9.35 -2.16
C ASP A 224 -7.29 8.09 -1.56
N SER A 225 -7.41 7.03 -2.37
CA SER A 225 -7.93 5.74 -1.93
C SER A 225 -7.02 5.08 -0.88
N ALA A 226 -5.70 5.02 -1.13
CA ALA A 226 -4.74 4.50 -0.16
C ALA A 226 -4.69 5.35 1.12
N SER A 227 -4.83 6.68 1.00
CA SER A 227 -4.88 7.59 2.14
C SER A 227 -6.11 7.33 3.02
N LYS A 228 -7.25 6.97 2.44
CA LYS A 228 -8.46 6.57 3.19
C LYS A 228 -8.25 5.24 3.91
N LEU A 229 -7.74 4.23 3.20
CA LEU A 229 -7.46 2.90 3.77
C LEU A 229 -6.51 2.96 4.98
N LEU A 230 -5.47 3.80 4.92
CA LEU A 230 -4.54 3.98 6.05
C LEU A 230 -5.17 4.59 7.31
N ILE A 231 -6.35 5.21 7.23
CA ILE A 231 -7.09 5.71 8.41
C ILE A 231 -7.87 4.58 9.08
N GLU A 232 -8.27 3.55 8.32
CA GLU A 232 -9.10 2.47 8.83
C GLU A 232 -8.42 1.72 9.98
N SER A 233 -9.19 1.41 11.02
CA SER A 233 -8.68 0.76 12.23
C SER A 233 -8.10 -0.62 11.94
N SER A 234 -8.72 -1.38 11.04
CA SER A 234 -8.24 -2.70 10.58
C SER A 234 -6.84 -2.63 9.97
N VAL A 235 -6.60 -1.66 9.08
CA VAL A 235 -5.30 -1.45 8.43
C VAL A 235 -4.26 -0.94 9.43
N ARG A 236 -4.66 -0.02 10.33
CA ARG A 236 -3.75 0.50 11.37
C ARG A 236 -3.34 -0.57 12.40
N GLN A 237 -4.17 -1.57 12.67
CA GLN A 237 -3.80 -2.69 13.54
C GLN A 237 -2.71 -3.58 12.93
N LEU A 238 -2.66 -3.68 11.59
CA LEU A 238 -1.61 -4.41 10.87
C LEU A 238 -0.32 -3.59 10.72
N ALA A 239 -0.43 -2.26 10.76
CA ALA A 239 0.70 -1.35 10.56
C ALA A 239 1.71 -1.42 11.71
N SER A 240 3.00 -1.29 11.37
CA SER A 240 4.04 -1.13 12.39
C SER A 240 3.87 0.20 13.15
N PRO A 241 4.25 0.28 14.44
CA PRO A 241 4.17 1.52 15.22
C PRO A 241 4.90 2.70 14.55
N ALA A 242 6.07 2.41 13.95
CA ALA A 242 6.86 3.38 13.21
C ALA A 242 6.12 3.95 11.98
N LEU A 243 5.40 3.08 11.23
CA LEU A 243 4.58 3.50 10.10
C LEU A 243 3.43 4.40 10.55
N ILE A 244 2.75 4.01 11.63
CA ILE A 244 1.62 4.80 12.19
C ILE A 244 2.08 6.23 12.48
N ILE A 245 3.23 6.39 13.13
CA ILE A 245 3.80 7.71 13.43
C ILE A 245 4.15 8.47 12.16
N ALA A 246 4.74 7.82 11.17
CA ALA A 246 5.09 8.46 9.91
C ALA A 246 3.85 8.95 9.15
N ASP A 247 2.76 8.16 9.15
CA ASP A 247 1.48 8.57 8.56
C ASP A 247 0.79 9.67 9.35
N ASP A 248 0.80 9.60 10.69
CA ASP A 248 0.27 10.65 11.57
C ASP A 248 1.00 11.99 11.32
N LEU A 249 2.33 11.98 11.27
CA LEU A 249 3.14 13.17 10.98
C LEU A 249 2.89 13.72 9.56
N ARG A 250 2.69 12.85 8.57
CA ARG A 250 2.39 13.24 7.18
C ARG A 250 1.08 14.02 7.07
N ARG A 251 0.08 13.66 7.87
CA ARG A 251 -1.27 14.27 7.84
C ARG A 251 -1.36 15.58 8.62
N VAL A 252 -0.40 15.86 9.50
CA VAL A 252 -0.38 17.11 10.26
C VAL A 252 -0.11 18.29 9.32
N THR A 253 -1.09 19.19 9.20
CA THR A 253 -0.97 20.43 8.41
C THR A 253 -0.28 21.57 9.16
N GLY A 254 -0.35 21.54 10.50
CA GLY A 254 0.21 22.54 11.40
C GLY A 254 1.45 22.05 12.14
N CYS A 255 1.52 22.37 13.42
CA CYS A 255 2.56 21.84 14.31
C CYS A 255 2.05 20.58 15.02
N PRO A 256 2.85 19.50 15.06
CA PRO A 256 2.44 18.26 15.70
C PRO A 256 2.31 18.43 17.20
N THR A 257 1.50 17.60 17.86
CA THR A 257 1.34 17.66 19.31
C THR A 257 2.59 17.12 20.02
N LYS A 258 2.88 17.58 21.24
CA LYS A 258 4.01 17.07 22.04
C LYS A 258 3.97 15.54 22.22
N PRO A 259 2.82 14.90 22.50
CA PRO A 259 2.74 13.44 22.58
C PRO A 259 3.13 12.74 21.27
N LEU A 260 2.75 13.28 20.11
CA LEU A 260 3.14 12.71 18.82
C LEU A 260 4.66 12.80 18.60
N ILE A 261 5.29 13.92 18.98
CA ILE A 261 6.76 14.06 18.90
C ILE A 261 7.46 13.10 19.85
N ALA A 262 6.95 12.93 21.08
CA ALA A 262 7.50 11.98 22.05
C ALA A 262 7.43 10.53 21.52
N ARG A 263 6.29 10.11 20.98
CA ARG A 263 6.15 8.81 20.31
C ARG A 263 7.10 8.68 19.12
N ALA A 264 7.22 9.72 18.28
CA ALA A 264 8.15 9.71 17.15
C ALA A 264 9.61 9.58 17.58
N ARG A 265 9.98 10.17 18.71
CA ARG A 265 11.31 9.99 19.30
C ARG A 265 11.56 8.54 19.69
N GLU A 266 10.57 7.83 20.22
CA GLU A 266 10.71 6.46 20.71
C GLU A 266 10.64 5.42 19.58
N GLU A 267 9.58 5.48 18.77
CA GLU A 267 9.21 4.44 17.81
C GLU A 267 9.39 4.87 16.35
N GLY A 268 9.66 6.15 16.08
CA GLY A 268 9.77 6.66 14.72
C GLY A 268 10.96 6.10 13.94
N ASP A 269 10.81 6.03 12.62
CA ASP A 269 11.83 5.58 11.68
C ASP A 269 12.20 6.66 10.64
N LEU A 270 12.91 6.26 9.58
CA LEU A 270 13.36 7.15 8.51
C LEU A 270 12.24 7.91 7.81
N ARG A 271 11.03 7.34 7.74
CA ARG A 271 9.88 8.00 7.12
C ARG A 271 9.42 9.17 7.98
N ALA A 272 9.32 8.97 9.29
CA ALA A 272 9.01 10.03 10.25
C ALA A 272 10.07 11.15 10.23
N LEU A 273 11.35 10.79 10.10
CA LEU A 273 12.47 11.75 10.05
C LEU A 273 12.32 12.76 8.91
N HIS A 274 11.79 12.33 7.76
CA HIS A 274 11.57 13.23 6.62
C HIS A 274 10.66 14.41 6.99
N TYR A 275 9.52 14.15 7.64
CA TYR A 275 8.59 15.21 8.05
C TYR A 275 9.12 16.04 9.20
N ILE A 276 9.79 15.43 10.18
CA ILE A 276 10.39 16.17 11.30
C ILE A 276 11.43 17.17 10.77
N LYS A 277 12.26 16.77 9.79
CA LYS A 277 13.24 17.67 9.16
C LYS A 277 12.57 18.83 8.42
N GLN A 278 11.45 18.59 7.74
CA GLN A 278 10.68 19.67 7.11
C GLN A 278 10.14 20.67 8.16
N LEU A 279 9.70 20.20 9.32
CA LEU A 279 9.23 21.06 10.43
C LEU A 279 10.36 21.87 11.09
N LEU A 280 11.60 21.35 11.05
CA LEU A 280 12.81 22.01 11.54
C LEU A 280 13.42 22.99 10.54
N ALA A 281 13.00 22.95 9.27
CA ALA A 281 13.56 23.81 8.23
C ALA A 281 13.27 25.28 8.55
N PRO A 282 14.30 26.14 8.60
CA PRO A 282 14.09 27.56 8.82
C PRO A 282 13.37 28.18 7.62
N TYR A 283 12.46 29.10 7.88
CA TYR A 283 11.81 29.93 6.86
C TYR A 283 11.99 31.41 7.21
N ARG A 284 11.92 32.28 6.20
CA ARG A 284 12.05 33.73 6.41
C ARG A 284 10.75 34.30 6.95
N CYS A 285 10.83 35.08 8.03
CA CYS A 285 9.68 35.68 8.72
C CYS A 285 9.93 37.16 9.09
N GLY A 286 8.86 37.86 9.48
CA GLY A 286 8.88 39.27 9.86
C GLY A 286 8.64 40.23 8.69
N THR A 287 8.45 41.52 9.00
CA THR A 287 8.05 42.58 8.05
C THR A 287 8.95 42.70 6.82
N PHE A 288 10.22 42.32 6.94
CA PHE A 288 11.20 42.37 5.85
C PHE A 288 11.86 41.01 5.55
N ARG A 289 11.28 39.88 6.04
CA ARG A 289 11.86 38.53 5.85
C ARG A 289 13.33 38.40 6.33
N THR A 290 13.77 39.27 7.25
CA THR A 290 15.15 39.31 7.75
C THR A 290 15.44 38.29 8.83
N ARG A 291 14.40 37.77 9.50
CA ARG A 291 14.53 36.79 10.58
C ARG A 291 14.32 35.38 10.06
N ASN A 292 15.08 34.43 10.59
CA ASN A 292 14.86 33.01 10.38
C ASN A 292 13.95 32.50 11.50
N CYS A 293 12.72 32.12 11.14
CA CYS A 293 11.79 31.46 12.04
C CYS A 293 11.75 29.96 11.75
N ILE A 294 11.22 29.21 12.70
CA ILE A 294 10.92 27.79 12.56
C ILE A 294 9.42 27.63 12.80
N ARG A 295 8.74 26.87 11.92
CA ARG A 295 7.27 26.83 11.90
C ARG A 295 6.71 26.44 13.26
N CYS A 296 7.40 25.53 13.93
CA CYS A 296 7.05 25.01 15.25
C CYS A 296 8.06 25.41 16.32
N GLY A 297 8.38 26.71 16.41
CA GLY A 297 9.40 27.25 17.32
C GLY A 297 9.25 26.80 18.78
N GLY A 298 8.01 26.68 19.29
CA GLY A 298 7.74 26.24 20.66
C GLY A 298 8.10 24.78 20.96
N MET A 299 8.28 23.94 19.94
CA MET A 299 8.62 22.51 20.07
C MET A 299 9.95 22.18 19.39
N HIS A 300 10.75 23.20 19.08
CA HIS A 300 11.99 23.04 18.33
C HIS A 300 12.99 22.10 19.01
N LYS A 301 13.11 22.19 20.34
CA LYS A 301 13.98 21.30 21.13
C LYS A 301 13.51 19.86 21.04
N ASP A 302 12.21 19.62 21.15
CA ASP A 302 11.61 18.28 21.10
C ASP A 302 11.75 17.65 19.71
N LEU A 303 11.51 18.44 18.65
CA LEU A 303 11.67 18.00 17.25
C LEU A 303 13.13 17.63 16.94
N ARG A 304 14.10 18.43 17.39
CA ARG A 304 15.52 18.08 17.24
C ARG A 304 15.87 16.80 17.99
N ALA A 305 15.41 16.67 19.24
CA ALA A 305 15.67 15.47 20.03
C ALA A 305 15.07 14.20 19.38
N ALA A 306 13.86 14.30 18.82
CA ALA A 306 13.24 13.23 18.06
C ALA A 306 14.04 12.88 16.79
N ALA A 307 14.44 13.88 16.01
CA ALA A 307 15.26 13.67 14.81
C ALA A 307 16.58 12.97 15.13
N SER A 308 17.31 13.44 16.15
CA SER A 308 18.58 12.84 16.56
C SER A 308 18.42 11.41 17.10
N ALA A 309 17.34 11.10 17.81
CA ALA A 309 17.07 9.75 18.28
C ALA A 309 16.81 8.77 17.11
N ILE A 310 16.04 9.21 16.10
CA ILE A 310 15.78 8.41 14.90
C ILE A 310 17.08 8.19 14.10
N GLU A 311 17.88 9.24 13.91
CA GLU A 311 19.17 9.15 13.21
C GLU A 311 20.14 8.20 13.92
N LYS A 312 20.20 8.26 15.26
CA LYS A 312 20.99 7.32 16.04
C LYS A 312 20.56 5.88 15.80
N ARG A 313 19.27 5.56 15.92
CA ARG A 313 18.74 4.21 15.65
C ARG A 313 19.03 3.72 14.23
N LYS A 314 18.96 4.61 13.23
CA LYS A 314 19.35 4.28 11.85
C LYS A 314 20.79 3.79 11.79
N ASN A 315 21.70 4.54 12.40
CA ASN A 315 23.13 4.23 12.39
C ASN A 315 23.42 2.95 13.16
N ASP A 316 22.78 2.74 14.32
CA ASP A 316 22.91 1.52 15.12
C ASP A 316 22.40 0.30 14.34
N LYS A 317 21.25 0.41 13.65
CA LYS A 317 20.71 -0.67 12.78
C LYS A 317 21.63 -0.96 11.59
N ALA A 318 22.23 0.07 10.99
CA ALA A 318 23.18 -0.11 9.89
C ALA A 318 24.48 -0.78 10.35
N ALA A 319 24.94 -0.50 11.57
CA ALA A 319 26.11 -1.16 12.15
C ALA A 319 25.83 -2.61 12.59
N ALA A 320 24.59 -2.91 12.99
CA ALA A 320 24.19 -4.25 13.43
C ALA A 320 23.83 -5.21 12.28
N ALA A 321 23.58 -4.71 11.06
CA ALA A 321 23.35 -5.57 9.90
C ALA A 321 24.68 -6.27 9.54
N PRO A 322 24.81 -7.60 9.76
CA PRO A 322 26.05 -8.30 9.45
C PRO A 322 26.35 -8.16 7.97
N ALA A 323 27.63 -8.10 7.60
CA ALA A 323 28.13 -8.04 6.22
C ALA A 323 27.85 -9.35 5.42
N ALA A 324 26.65 -9.91 5.57
CA ALA A 324 26.20 -11.18 5.01
C ALA A 324 26.07 -11.19 3.47
N SER A 325 26.57 -10.16 2.78
CA SER A 325 26.54 -10.04 1.32
C SER A 325 27.92 -10.17 0.66
N SER A 326 29.02 -10.42 1.40
CA SER A 326 30.35 -10.58 0.78
C SER A 326 30.85 -12.03 0.68
N ALA A 327 29.99 -13.02 0.93
CA ALA A 327 30.34 -14.43 0.72
C ALA A 327 29.46 -15.02 -0.39
N ALA A 328 29.81 -14.72 -1.63
CA ALA A 328 29.48 -15.58 -2.77
C ALA A 328 30.79 -15.87 -3.53
N PRO A 329 31.01 -17.13 -3.94
CA PRO A 329 32.27 -17.68 -4.44
C PRO A 329 32.69 -17.16 -5.83
#